data_AF-B1VPQ8-F1
#
_entry.id   AF-B1VPQ8-F1
#
_cell.length_a   1.000
_cell.length_b   1.000
_cell.length_c   1.000
_cell.angle_alpha   90.00
_cell.angle_beta   90.00
_cell.angle_gamma   90.00
#
_symmetry.space_group_name_H-M   'P 1'
#
loop_
_entity.id
_entity.type
_entity.pdbx_description
1 polymer ?
#
loop_
_entity_poly.entity_id
_entity_poly.type
_entity_poly.pdbx_seq_one_letter_code
_entity_poly.pdbx_strand_id
1 'polypeptide(L)'
;MVLLSAQRMPAAKIAEVTFTSADRVRDVIHNFNADGFEALYPKYRGGRPRTFTLPERREIKKIAKYKPAEHGLPFSTWSLAKLADFLVAEGVVDDISHEGLRVLLREEGISFQRVKTWKTSRDPDYAAKKARVEHLYAIADGEVIPEEGEPEVVFCLDEFGPLNLQPHPGRQWAERGGRHKDPGREPRPRRRATYTRPHGVRHLFAAYDLAKDQLSAYK
;
A
#
# COMPACT_ATOMS: atom_id res chain seq x y z
N MET A 1 -43.83 11.81 -17.60
CA MET A 1 -44.17 12.12 -19.01
C MET A 1 -45.16 11.11 -19.57
N VAL A 2 -44.83 9.82 -19.65
CA VAL A 2 -45.71 8.76 -20.19
C VAL A 2 -47.08 8.69 -19.49
N LEU A 3 -47.12 8.67 -18.15
CA LEU A 3 -48.39 8.63 -17.40
C LEU A 3 -49.27 9.87 -17.64
N LEU A 4 -48.67 11.05 -17.79
CA LEU A 4 -49.40 12.29 -18.10
C LEU A 4 -49.96 12.26 -19.53
N SER A 5 -49.24 11.63 -20.47
CA SER A 5 -49.75 11.38 -21.82
C SER A 5 -50.90 10.39 -21.83
N ALA A 6 -50.89 9.36 -20.98
CA ALA A 6 -52.00 8.41 -20.84
C ALA A 6 -53.28 9.09 -20.32
N GLN A 7 -53.15 10.15 -19.53
CA GLN A 7 -54.24 11.03 -19.11
C GLN A 7 -54.69 12.03 -20.19
N ARG A 8 -54.24 11.86 -21.45
CA ARG A 8 -54.52 12.72 -22.60
C ARG A 8 -54.05 14.17 -22.45
N MET A 9 -53.04 14.42 -21.62
CA MET A 9 -52.42 15.74 -21.53
C MET A 9 -51.59 16.02 -22.80
N PRO A 10 -51.71 17.21 -23.43
CA PRO A 10 -50.93 17.53 -24.62
C PRO A 10 -49.43 17.69 -24.28
N ALA A 11 -48.55 17.31 -25.19
CA ALA A 11 -47.09 17.28 -24.98
C ALA A 11 -46.50 18.63 -24.51
N ALA A 12 -47.04 19.76 -24.97
CA ALA A 12 -46.63 21.10 -24.54
C ALA A 12 -46.89 21.31 -23.04
N LYS A 13 -48.06 20.91 -22.55
CA LYS A 13 -48.44 21.02 -21.14
C LYS A 13 -47.68 20.03 -20.25
N ILE A 14 -47.39 18.84 -20.77
CA ILE A 14 -46.51 17.88 -20.08
C ILE A 14 -45.11 18.47 -19.92
N ALA A 15 -44.58 19.17 -20.93
CA ALA A 15 -43.26 19.80 -20.88
C ALA A 15 -43.16 20.87 -19.78
N GLU A 16 -44.20 21.69 -19.62
CA GLU A 16 -44.33 22.67 -18.53
C GLU A 16 -44.30 21.98 -17.15
N VAL A 17 -45.12 20.94 -16.95
CA VAL A 17 -45.23 20.23 -15.67
C VAL A 17 -43.98 19.43 -15.32
N THR A 18 -43.25 18.95 -16.33
CA THR A 18 -42.05 18.12 -16.14
C THR A 18 -40.74 18.89 -16.33
N PHE A 19 -40.81 20.21 -16.49
CA PHE A 19 -39.68 21.13 -16.64
C PHE A 19 -38.66 20.66 -17.70
N THR A 20 -39.17 20.27 -18.88
CA THR A 20 -38.34 19.82 -20.01
C THR A 20 -38.80 20.45 -21.33
N SER A 21 -38.20 20.09 -22.46
CA SER A 21 -38.67 20.53 -23.79
C SER A 21 -39.82 19.67 -24.32
N ALA A 22 -40.73 20.27 -25.08
CA ALA A 22 -41.82 19.54 -25.73
C ALA A 22 -41.29 18.45 -26.68
N ASP A 23 -40.14 18.68 -27.32
CA ASP A 23 -39.48 17.68 -28.17
C ASP A 23 -39.01 16.47 -27.35
N ARG A 24 -38.38 16.69 -26.20
CA ARG A 24 -37.98 15.61 -25.29
C ARG A 24 -39.19 14.80 -24.83
N VAL A 25 -40.32 15.45 -24.54
CA VAL A 25 -41.57 14.77 -24.18
C VAL A 25 -42.06 13.88 -25.33
N ARG A 26 -42.09 14.40 -26.57
CA ARG A 26 -42.49 13.62 -27.75
C ARG A 26 -41.56 12.44 -27.97
N ASP A 27 -40.25 12.63 -27.85
CA ASP A 27 -39.27 11.56 -27.98
C ASP A 27 -39.47 10.46 -26.93
N VAL A 28 -39.73 10.82 -25.67
CA VAL A 28 -40.01 9.84 -24.61
C VAL A 28 -41.28 9.05 -24.92
N ILE A 29 -42.34 9.73 -25.36
CA ILE A 29 -43.62 9.08 -25.68
C ILE A 29 -43.49 8.18 -26.91
N HIS A 30 -42.83 8.64 -27.97
CA HIS A 30 -42.58 7.85 -29.17
C HIS A 30 -41.71 6.63 -28.86
N ASN A 31 -40.61 6.81 -28.13
CA ASN A 31 -39.75 5.69 -27.72
C ASN A 31 -40.51 4.69 -26.85
N PHE A 32 -41.38 5.16 -25.93
CA PHE A 32 -42.21 4.27 -25.13
C PHE A 32 -43.27 3.53 -25.96
N ASN A 33 -43.89 4.19 -26.94
CA ASN A 33 -44.86 3.54 -27.82
C ASN A 33 -44.21 2.50 -28.76
N ALA A 34 -42.93 2.70 -29.12
CA ALA A 34 -42.17 1.80 -29.96
C ALA A 34 -41.54 0.63 -29.18
N ASP A 35 -40.82 0.91 -28.10
CA ASP A 35 -40.00 -0.06 -27.35
C ASP A 35 -40.65 -0.48 -26.01
N GLY A 36 -41.80 0.07 -25.63
CA GLY A 36 -42.46 -0.22 -24.35
C GLY A 36 -41.67 0.28 -23.14
N PHE A 37 -41.71 -0.48 -22.04
CA PHE A 37 -40.99 -0.14 -20.81
C PHE A 37 -39.46 -0.11 -20.98
N GLU A 38 -38.90 -0.81 -21.97
CA GLU A 38 -37.46 -0.80 -22.27
C GLU A 38 -36.94 0.61 -22.62
N ALA A 39 -37.78 1.48 -23.19
CA ALA A 39 -37.43 2.88 -23.46
C ALA A 39 -37.23 3.74 -22.21
N LEU A 40 -37.77 3.31 -21.05
CA LEU A 40 -37.64 4.05 -19.80
C LEU A 40 -36.30 3.79 -19.11
N TYR A 41 -35.63 2.69 -19.46
CA TYR A 41 -34.31 2.39 -18.93
C TYR A 41 -33.25 3.20 -19.69
N PRO A 42 -32.31 3.86 -19.00
CA PRO A 42 -31.20 4.54 -19.64
C PRO A 42 -30.42 3.56 -20.52
N LYS A 43 -30.36 3.82 -21.83
CA LYS A 43 -29.45 3.13 -22.75
C LYS A 43 -28.02 3.64 -22.46
N TYR A 44 -27.41 3.15 -21.38
CA TYR A 44 -26.03 3.47 -21.03
C TYR A 44 -25.12 2.92 -22.14
N ARG A 45 -24.70 3.80 -23.05
CA ARG A 45 -23.60 3.51 -23.95
C ARG A 45 -22.37 3.51 -23.06
N GLY A 46 -21.84 2.32 -22.78
CA GLY A 46 -20.71 2.10 -21.88
C GLY A 46 -19.62 3.17 -22.04
N GLY A 47 -18.94 3.49 -20.94
CA GLY A 47 -17.81 4.42 -20.96
C GLY A 47 -16.67 3.98 -21.88
N ARG A 48 -15.61 4.80 -21.94
CA ARG A 48 -14.41 4.51 -22.74
C ARG A 48 -13.98 3.05 -22.57
N PRO A 49 -13.75 2.31 -23.68
CA PRO A 49 -13.27 0.93 -23.61
C PRO A 49 -12.07 0.82 -22.68
N ARG A 50 -12.01 -0.27 -21.91
CA ARG A 50 -10.86 -0.54 -21.04
C ARG A 50 -9.59 -0.63 -21.88
N THR A 51 -8.61 0.21 -21.59
CA THR A 51 -7.35 0.29 -22.35
C THR A 51 -6.50 -0.97 -22.19
N PHE A 52 -6.60 -1.66 -21.05
CA PHE A 52 -5.78 -2.85 -20.76
C PHE A 52 -6.60 -4.12 -20.72
N THR A 53 -6.13 -5.14 -21.43
CA THR A 53 -6.74 -6.47 -21.46
C THR A 53 -6.52 -7.20 -20.12
N LEU A 54 -7.32 -8.24 -19.87
CA LEU A 54 -7.16 -9.04 -18.64
C LEU A 54 -5.78 -9.73 -18.54
N PRO A 55 -5.20 -10.28 -19.63
CA PRO A 55 -3.83 -10.80 -19.62
C PRO A 55 -2.80 -9.74 -19.22
N GLU A 56 -2.86 -8.55 -19.80
CA GLU A 56 -1.94 -7.44 -19.48
C GLU A 56 -2.03 -7.06 -18.01
N ARG A 57 -3.24 -6.91 -17.46
CA ARG A 57 -3.44 -6.62 -16.04
C ARG A 57 -2.81 -7.67 -15.12
N ARG A 58 -2.91 -8.96 -15.49
CA ARG A 58 -2.30 -10.06 -14.72
C ARG A 58 -0.78 -9.99 -14.76
N GLU A 59 -0.19 -9.70 -15.92
CA GLU A 59 1.26 -9.62 -16.05
C GLU A 59 1.83 -8.38 -15.35
N ILE A 60 1.16 -7.22 -15.48
CA ILE A 60 1.49 -6.00 -14.72
C ILE A 60 1.45 -6.29 -13.21
N LYS A 61 0.39 -6.95 -12.74
CA LYS A 61 0.23 -7.34 -11.33
C LYS A 61 1.35 -8.25 -10.87
N LYS A 62 1.75 -9.20 -11.70
CA LYS A 62 2.84 -10.14 -11.42
C LYS A 62 4.14 -9.36 -11.27
N ILE A 63 4.57 -8.62 -12.29
CA ILE A 63 5.82 -7.85 -12.29
C ILE A 63 5.88 -6.86 -11.12
N ALA A 64 4.78 -6.15 -10.84
CA ALA A 64 4.72 -5.18 -9.75
C ALA A 64 4.97 -5.80 -8.36
N LYS A 65 4.72 -7.11 -8.18
CA LYS A 65 4.95 -7.84 -6.93
C LYS A 65 6.37 -8.41 -6.80
N TYR A 66 7.09 -8.60 -7.90
CA TYR A 66 8.48 -9.06 -7.88
C TYR A 66 9.44 -7.92 -7.52
N LYS A 67 10.61 -8.26 -6.96
CA LYS A 67 11.64 -7.25 -6.71
C LYS A 67 12.32 -6.90 -8.03
N PRO A 68 12.65 -5.62 -8.30
CA PRO A 68 13.38 -5.28 -9.52
C PRO A 68 14.73 -6.02 -9.62
N ALA A 69 15.39 -6.31 -8.49
CA ALA A 69 16.60 -7.11 -8.44
C ALA A 69 16.42 -8.56 -8.93
N GLU A 70 15.22 -9.14 -8.78
CA GLU A 70 14.89 -10.48 -9.31
C GLU A 70 14.76 -10.45 -10.84
N HIS A 71 14.55 -9.27 -11.43
CA HIS A 71 14.62 -9.01 -12.86
C HIS A 71 16.01 -8.52 -13.33
N GLY A 72 17.04 -8.61 -12.48
CA GLY A 72 18.41 -8.19 -12.81
C GLY A 72 18.62 -6.67 -12.87
N LEU A 73 17.68 -5.87 -12.38
CA LEU A 73 17.76 -4.41 -12.44
C LEU A 73 18.58 -3.84 -11.27
N PRO A 74 19.36 -2.75 -11.49
CA PRO A 74 20.28 -2.19 -10.50
C PRO A 74 19.59 -1.31 -9.44
N PHE A 75 18.33 -1.61 -9.09
CA PHE A 75 17.58 -0.87 -8.07
C PHE A 75 16.68 -1.79 -7.25
N SER A 76 16.32 -1.34 -6.05
CA SER A 76 15.60 -2.16 -5.06
C SER A 76 14.10 -1.89 -5.00
N THR A 77 13.60 -0.83 -5.65
CA THR A 77 12.20 -0.41 -5.57
C THR A 77 11.61 -0.03 -6.92
N TRP A 78 10.36 -0.44 -7.15
CA TRP A 78 9.54 0.07 -8.24
C TRP A 78 9.00 1.45 -7.89
N SER A 79 9.45 2.48 -8.62
CA SER A 79 8.67 3.70 -8.78
C SER A 79 7.68 3.51 -9.94
N LEU A 80 6.59 4.27 -9.98
CA LEU A 80 5.64 4.22 -11.11
C LEU A 80 6.32 4.45 -12.47
N ALA A 81 7.28 5.37 -12.55
CA ALA A 81 8.05 5.61 -13.78
C ALA A 81 8.85 4.37 -14.21
N LYS A 82 9.76 3.90 -13.35
CA LYS A 82 10.55 2.67 -13.61
C LYS A 82 9.70 1.45 -13.95
N LEU A 83 8.54 1.28 -13.31
CA LEU A 83 7.64 0.17 -13.60
C LEU A 83 6.98 0.35 -14.97
N ALA A 84 6.52 1.56 -15.32
CA ALA A 84 5.98 1.85 -16.65
C ALA A 84 7.03 1.61 -17.75
N ASP A 85 8.23 2.16 -17.59
CA ASP A 85 9.35 1.99 -18.53
C ASP A 85 9.68 0.51 -18.73
N PHE A 86 9.72 -0.27 -17.64
CA PHE A 86 10.00 -1.70 -17.70
C PHE A 86 8.88 -2.49 -18.39
N LEU A 87 7.61 -2.16 -18.12
CA LEU A 87 6.47 -2.83 -18.73
C LEU A 87 6.41 -2.61 -20.25
N VAL A 88 6.78 -1.41 -20.71
CA VAL A 88 6.88 -1.10 -22.14
C VAL A 88 8.09 -1.80 -22.76
N ALA A 89 9.25 -1.78 -22.09
CA ALA A 89 10.46 -2.44 -22.58
C ALA A 89 10.32 -3.96 -22.72
N GLU A 90 9.58 -4.61 -21.80
CA GLU A 90 9.29 -6.04 -21.82
C GLU A 90 8.14 -6.39 -22.79
N GLY A 91 7.50 -5.40 -23.42
CA GLY A 91 6.40 -5.61 -24.37
C GLY A 91 5.09 -6.05 -23.72
N VAL A 92 4.92 -5.81 -22.42
CA VAL A 92 3.67 -6.13 -21.70
C VAL A 92 2.55 -5.18 -22.10
N VAL A 93 2.88 -3.92 -22.40
CA VAL A 93 1.95 -2.89 -22.90
C VAL A 93 2.66 -1.98 -23.89
N ASP A 94 1.94 -1.47 -24.88
CA ASP A 94 2.51 -0.54 -25.88
C ASP A 94 2.86 0.83 -25.27
N ASP A 95 1.96 1.35 -24.41
CA ASP A 95 2.15 2.59 -23.67
C ASP A 95 1.29 2.59 -22.39
N ILE A 96 1.80 3.21 -21.33
CA ILE A 96 1.04 3.39 -20.08
C ILE A 96 1.45 4.67 -19.34
N SER A 97 0.48 5.57 -19.15
CA SER A 97 0.68 6.72 -18.28
C SER A 97 0.88 6.31 -16.81
N HIS A 98 1.70 7.05 -16.05
CA HIS A 98 1.93 6.79 -14.63
C HIS A 98 0.64 6.79 -13.79
N GLU A 99 -0.30 7.67 -14.13
CA GLU A 99 -1.59 7.74 -13.42
C GLU A 99 -2.48 6.55 -13.76
N GLY A 100 -2.48 6.10 -15.03
CA GLY A 100 -3.15 4.88 -15.45
C GLY A 100 -2.61 3.64 -14.73
N LEU A 101 -1.28 3.52 -14.63
CA LEU A 101 -0.63 2.46 -13.86
C LEU A 101 -1.00 2.53 -12.37
N ARG A 102 -1.01 3.74 -11.78
CA ARG A 102 -1.38 3.92 -10.37
C ARG A 102 -2.82 3.48 -10.09
N VAL A 103 -3.77 3.85 -10.94
CA VAL A 103 -5.17 3.45 -10.82
C VAL A 103 -5.31 1.95 -11.00
N LEU A 104 -4.66 1.37 -12.03
CA LEU A 104 -4.68 -0.08 -12.28
C LEU A 104 -4.16 -0.86 -11.08
N LEU A 105 -3.02 -0.47 -10.51
CA LEU A 105 -2.47 -1.14 -9.32
C LEU A 105 -3.42 -1.08 -8.14
N ARG A 106 -4.11 0.06 -7.93
CA ARG A 106 -5.12 0.19 -6.87
C ARG A 106 -6.33 -0.72 -7.11
N GLU A 107 -6.85 -0.77 -8.33
CA GLU A 107 -7.95 -1.68 -8.71
C GLU A 107 -7.57 -3.14 -8.48
N GLU A 108 -6.31 -3.50 -8.71
CA GLU A 108 -5.77 -4.84 -8.48
C GLU A 108 -5.42 -5.15 -7.01
N GLY A 109 -5.67 -4.20 -6.09
CA GLY A 109 -5.38 -4.32 -4.67
C GLY A 109 -3.89 -4.20 -4.31
N ILE A 110 -3.07 -3.69 -5.23
CA ILE A 110 -1.65 -3.44 -4.99
C ILE A 110 -1.45 -2.01 -4.47
N SER A 111 -0.72 -1.91 -3.35
CA SER A 111 -0.28 -0.63 -2.81
C SER A 111 1.23 -0.64 -2.60
N PHE A 112 1.86 0.52 -2.72
CA PHE A 112 3.29 0.66 -2.43
C PHE A 112 3.49 0.62 -0.91
N GLN A 113 4.09 -0.47 -0.44
CA GLN A 113 4.32 -0.71 0.98
C GLN A 113 5.81 -0.67 1.29
N ARG A 114 6.16 -0.14 2.46
CA ARG A 114 7.50 -0.34 3.02
C ARG A 114 7.55 -1.75 3.59
N VAL A 115 7.97 -2.70 2.77
CA VAL A 115 8.24 -4.06 3.24
C VAL A 115 9.35 -3.96 4.29
N LYS A 116 9.14 -4.59 5.46
CA LYS A 116 10.16 -4.60 6.51
C LYS A 116 11.45 -5.15 5.93
N THR A 117 12.56 -4.48 6.21
CA THR A 117 13.89 -5.00 5.89
C THR A 117 14.09 -6.29 6.67
N TRP A 118 14.15 -7.41 5.97
CA TRP A 118 14.50 -8.69 6.56
C TRP A 118 16.01 -8.89 6.43
N LYS A 119 16.67 -9.32 7.52
CA LYS A 119 18.06 -9.79 7.44
C LYS A 119 18.03 -11.19 6.84
N THR A 120 18.47 -11.31 5.60
CA THR A 120 18.72 -12.62 4.98
C THR A 120 20.17 -13.01 5.25
N SER A 121 20.38 -14.19 5.81
CA SER A 121 21.72 -14.76 5.92
C SER A 121 22.17 -15.28 4.55
N ARG A 122 23.44 -15.08 4.21
CA ARG A 122 24.08 -15.71 3.03
C ARG A 122 24.76 -17.03 3.38
N ASP A 123 24.59 -17.50 4.60
CA ASP A 123 25.16 -18.75 5.08
C ASP A 123 24.52 -19.95 4.35
N PRO A 124 25.30 -20.79 3.66
CA PRO A 124 24.79 -22.00 3.01
C PRO A 124 24.04 -22.93 3.98
N ASP A 125 24.42 -22.94 5.26
CA ASP A 125 23.82 -23.79 6.30
C ASP A 125 22.71 -23.07 7.09
N TYR A 126 22.24 -21.91 6.60
CA TYR A 126 21.26 -21.10 7.33
C TYR A 126 20.00 -21.91 7.71
N ALA A 127 19.48 -22.74 6.80
CA ALA A 127 18.31 -23.55 7.06
C ALA A 127 18.54 -24.54 8.21
N ALA A 128 19.69 -25.23 8.21
CA ALA A 128 20.03 -26.20 9.26
C ALA A 128 20.25 -25.52 10.61
N LYS A 129 20.99 -24.41 10.65
CA LYS A 129 21.22 -23.64 11.88
C LYS A 129 19.94 -23.05 12.45
N LYS A 130 19.07 -22.51 11.57
CA LYS A 130 17.76 -21.99 11.97
C LYS A 130 16.89 -23.10 12.57
N ALA A 131 16.80 -24.25 11.90
CA ALA A 131 16.04 -25.38 12.41
C ALA A 131 16.55 -25.86 13.78
N ARG A 132 17.88 -25.87 13.99
CA ARG A 132 18.45 -26.19 15.30
C ARG A 132 18.05 -25.18 16.36
N VAL A 133 18.09 -23.88 16.05
CA VAL A 133 17.66 -22.83 16.99
C VAL A 133 16.17 -22.96 17.31
N GLU A 134 15.32 -23.15 16.30
CA GLU A 134 13.86 -23.34 16.48
C GLU A 134 13.56 -24.58 17.35
N HIS A 135 14.29 -25.68 17.16
CA HIS A 135 14.16 -26.88 17.99
C HIS A 135 14.54 -26.62 19.46
N LEU A 136 15.61 -25.87 19.71
CA LEU A 136 16.00 -25.49 21.07
C LEU A 136 14.94 -24.61 21.76
N TYR A 137 14.26 -23.73 21.01
CA TYR A 137 13.12 -22.98 21.53
C TYR A 137 11.94 -23.91 21.86
N ALA A 138 11.61 -24.86 20.98
CA ALA A 138 10.54 -25.82 21.23
C ALA A 138 10.78 -26.68 22.48
N ILE A 139 12.04 -27.05 22.76
CA ILE A 139 12.42 -27.69 24.04
C ILE A 139 12.19 -26.74 25.21
N ALA A 140 12.65 -25.49 25.10
CA ALA A 140 12.53 -24.49 26.18
C ALA A 140 11.07 -24.14 26.51
N ASP A 141 10.20 -24.12 25.49
CA ASP A 141 8.77 -23.86 25.60
C ASP A 141 7.99 -25.12 26.05
N GLY A 142 8.65 -26.28 26.14
CA GLY A 142 8.06 -27.55 26.54
C GLY A 142 7.17 -28.20 25.48
N GLU A 143 7.24 -27.74 24.23
CA GLU A 143 6.52 -28.32 23.09
C GLU A 143 7.11 -29.68 22.68
N VAL A 144 8.41 -29.89 22.95
CA VAL A 144 9.15 -31.11 22.61
C VAL A 144 9.86 -31.64 23.86
N ILE A 145 9.80 -32.96 24.06
CA ILE A 145 10.58 -33.64 25.11
C ILE A 145 12.01 -33.84 24.57
N PRO A 146 13.05 -33.30 25.24
CA PRO A 146 14.43 -33.43 24.77
C PRO A 146 14.90 -34.88 24.77
N GLU A 147 15.61 -35.27 23.72
CA GLU A 147 16.21 -36.61 23.58
C GLU A 147 17.52 -36.74 24.40
N GLU A 148 18.04 -37.96 24.51
CA GLU A 148 19.31 -38.22 25.21
C GLU A 148 20.47 -37.46 24.54
N GLY A 149 21.12 -36.57 25.31
CA GLY A 149 22.19 -35.69 24.83
C GLY A 149 21.74 -34.28 24.41
N GLU A 150 20.45 -33.98 24.47
CA GLU A 150 19.92 -32.63 24.29
C GLU A 150 19.96 -31.80 25.58
N PRO A 151 19.98 -30.46 25.47
CA PRO A 151 20.03 -29.62 26.66
C PRO A 151 18.70 -29.64 27.41
N GLU A 152 18.75 -29.86 28.73
CA GLU A 152 17.60 -29.71 29.63
C GLU A 152 17.25 -28.23 29.90
N VAL A 153 18.23 -27.34 29.73
CA VAL A 153 18.10 -25.90 29.98
C VAL A 153 18.72 -25.11 28.84
N VAL A 154 17.98 -24.14 28.31
CA VAL A 154 18.42 -23.26 27.22
C VAL A 154 18.55 -21.82 27.75
N PHE A 155 19.73 -21.22 27.58
CA PHE A 155 19.97 -19.81 27.89
C PHE A 155 20.26 -19.03 26.60
N CYS A 156 19.55 -17.92 26.39
CA CYS A 156 19.80 -17.02 25.28
C CYS A 156 20.50 -15.75 25.78
N LEU A 157 21.68 -15.46 25.23
CA LEU A 157 22.40 -14.21 25.48
C LEU A 157 22.41 -13.40 24.18
N ASP A 158 21.98 -12.15 24.25
CA ASP A 158 22.10 -11.21 23.15
C ASP A 158 22.67 -9.88 23.67
N GLU A 159 23.54 -9.26 22.87
CA GLU A 159 24.03 -7.92 23.15
C GLU A 159 23.28 -6.93 22.28
N PHE A 160 22.39 -6.18 22.91
CA PHE A 160 21.80 -5.02 22.28
C PHE A 160 22.75 -3.83 22.44
N GLY A 161 23.35 -3.40 21.33
CA GLY A 161 24.29 -2.27 21.29
C GLY A 161 23.70 -0.98 21.88
N PRO A 162 24.52 0.08 22.08
CA PRO A 162 24.14 1.24 22.86
C PRO A 162 22.81 1.84 22.40
N LEU A 163 21.78 1.74 23.25
CA LEU A 163 20.45 2.29 22.98
C LEU A 163 20.57 3.81 23.00
N ASN A 164 20.67 4.39 21.82
CA ASN A 164 20.64 5.83 21.67
C ASN A 164 19.18 6.29 21.66
N LEU A 165 18.77 7.08 22.66
CA LEU A 165 17.47 7.76 22.64
C LEU A 165 17.50 8.81 21.51
N GLN A 166 17.20 8.38 20.29
CA GLN A 166 17.07 9.25 19.14
C GLN A 166 15.67 9.87 19.13
N PRO A 167 15.52 11.19 19.33
CA PRO A 167 14.22 11.82 19.18
C PRO A 167 13.82 11.73 17.70
N HIS A 168 12.85 10.87 17.38
CA HIS A 168 12.36 10.78 16.02
C HIS A 168 11.77 12.13 15.59
N PRO A 169 12.13 12.65 14.40
CA PRO A 169 11.57 13.91 13.91
C PRO A 169 10.06 13.74 13.67
N GLY A 170 9.28 14.71 14.14
CA GLY A 170 7.85 14.79 13.87
C GLY A 170 7.55 15.29 12.44
N ARG A 171 6.29 15.19 12.04
CA ARG A 171 5.76 15.82 10.82
C ARG A 171 4.92 17.02 11.22
N GLN A 172 5.09 18.15 10.54
CA GLN A 172 4.27 19.34 10.72
C GLN A 172 4.05 20.01 9.37
N TRP A 173 2.90 20.65 9.20
CA TRP A 173 2.67 21.56 8.08
C TRP A 173 3.65 22.75 8.21
N ALA A 174 4.31 23.08 7.11
CA ALA A 174 5.26 24.19 7.05
C ALA A 174 5.15 24.86 5.68
N GLU A 175 5.34 26.17 5.65
CA GLU A 175 5.41 26.93 4.40
C GLU A 175 6.56 26.44 3.51
N ARG A 176 6.38 26.53 2.19
CA ARG A 176 7.40 26.11 1.20
C ARG A 176 8.67 26.95 1.36
N GLY A 177 9.84 26.30 1.38
CA GLY A 177 11.13 26.98 1.56
C GLY A 177 11.52 27.90 0.40
N GLY A 178 12.02 29.10 0.72
CA GLY A 178 12.46 30.17 -0.20
C GLY A 178 12.78 31.46 0.58
N ARG A 179 13.35 32.49 -0.07
CA ARG A 179 13.55 33.81 0.57
C ARG A 179 12.21 34.31 1.09
N HIS A 180 12.15 34.49 2.40
CA HIS A 180 10.94 34.88 3.10
C HIS A 180 10.53 36.30 2.68
N LYS A 181 9.21 36.57 2.54
CA LYS A 181 8.71 37.92 2.21
C LYS A 181 8.83 38.91 3.37
N ASP A 182 8.88 38.42 4.61
CA ASP A 182 9.06 39.22 5.81
C ASP A 182 10.52 39.10 6.31
N PRO A 183 11.31 40.17 6.27
CA PRO A 183 12.69 40.17 6.77
C PRO A 183 12.82 39.94 8.28
N GLY A 184 11.75 40.18 9.06
CA GLY A 184 11.77 40.13 10.53
C GLY A 184 11.40 38.79 11.15
N ARG A 185 10.99 37.79 10.34
CA ARG A 185 10.49 36.52 10.87
C ARG A 185 11.61 35.62 11.38
N GLU A 186 11.43 35.08 12.59
CA GLU A 186 12.34 34.11 13.16
C GLU A 186 12.46 32.84 12.28
N PRO A 187 13.67 32.26 12.14
CA PRO A 187 13.87 31.02 11.42
C PRO A 187 12.99 29.89 11.97
N ARG A 188 12.56 28.99 11.08
CA ARG A 188 11.83 27.77 11.47
C ARG A 188 12.56 27.06 12.64
N PRO A 189 11.87 26.75 13.75
CA PRO A 189 12.44 25.94 14.81
C PRO A 189 12.91 24.60 14.26
N ARG A 190 14.22 24.36 14.33
CA ARG A 190 14.84 23.09 13.97
C ARG A 190 15.26 22.41 15.26
N ARG A 191 15.03 21.09 15.37
CA ARG A 191 15.70 20.33 16.41
C ARG A 191 17.20 20.40 16.17
N ARG A 192 17.93 20.91 17.16
CA ARG A 192 19.40 20.96 17.12
C ARG A 192 19.90 19.53 17.11
N ALA A 193 20.83 19.22 16.21
CA ALA A 193 21.47 17.91 16.22
C ALA A 193 22.27 17.73 17.51
N THR A 194 22.19 16.54 18.09
CA THR A 194 22.91 16.15 19.32
C THR A 194 24.37 15.86 18.97
N TYR A 195 25.17 16.91 18.75
CA TYR A 195 26.60 16.78 18.44
C TYR A 195 27.44 16.41 19.67
N THR A 196 27.05 16.87 20.86
CA THR A 196 27.74 16.59 22.12
C THR A 196 26.94 15.60 22.95
N ARG A 197 27.58 14.50 23.37
CA ARG A 197 26.99 13.45 24.22
C ARG A 197 27.72 13.40 25.57
N PRO A 198 27.36 14.25 26.54
CA PRO A 198 28.10 14.38 27.79
C PRO A 198 27.89 13.22 28.79
N HIS A 199 26.93 12.33 28.57
CA HIS A 199 26.47 11.36 29.58
C HIS A 199 27.03 9.94 29.46
N GLY A 200 28.08 9.71 28.65
CA GLY A 200 28.74 8.41 28.49
C GLY A 200 27.81 7.32 27.91
N VAL A 201 28.29 6.06 27.93
CA VAL A 201 27.49 4.87 27.60
C VAL A 201 27.08 4.21 28.92
N ARG A 202 25.82 3.79 29.03
CA ARG A 202 25.33 2.96 30.15
C ARG A 202 25.03 1.57 29.63
N HIS A 203 25.44 0.55 30.39
CA HIS A 203 25.11 -0.84 30.12
C HIS A 203 23.88 -1.23 30.95
N LEU A 204 23.00 -2.03 30.37
CA LEU A 204 21.88 -2.65 31.06
C LEU A 204 22.03 -4.15 30.86
N PHE A 205 22.14 -4.90 31.94
CA PHE A 205 22.10 -6.35 31.87
C PHE A 205 20.68 -6.79 32.17
N ALA A 206 20.07 -7.51 31.24
CA ALA A 206 18.74 -8.06 31.43
C ALA A 206 18.77 -9.57 31.19
N ALA A 207 18.04 -10.30 32.01
CA ALA A 207 17.78 -11.72 31.87
C ALA A 207 16.28 -11.92 31.66
N TYR A 208 15.92 -12.68 30.63
CA TYR A 208 14.53 -13.02 30.34
C TYR A 208 14.34 -14.52 30.59
N ASP A 209 13.47 -14.86 31.54
CA ASP A 209 13.04 -16.23 31.82
C ASP A 209 11.84 -16.55 30.92
N LEU A 210 12.07 -17.37 29.89
CA LEU A 210 11.06 -17.77 28.91
C LEU A 210 9.93 -18.60 29.56
N ALA A 211 10.26 -19.48 30.49
CA ALA A 211 9.29 -20.36 31.14
C ALA A 211 8.30 -19.61 32.04
N LYS A 212 8.73 -18.48 32.61
CA LYS A 212 7.90 -17.64 33.47
C LYS A 212 7.37 -16.37 32.80
N ASP A 213 7.77 -16.10 31.56
CA ASP A 213 7.53 -14.83 30.86
C ASP A 213 7.93 -13.60 31.71
N GLN A 214 9.12 -13.65 32.32
CA GLN A 214 9.60 -12.62 33.26
C GLN A 214 10.93 -12.00 32.81
N LEU A 215 10.96 -10.67 32.69
CA LEU A 215 12.17 -9.90 32.40
C LEU A 215 12.72 -9.27 33.70
N SER A 216 13.93 -9.66 34.08
CA SER A 216 14.71 -9.08 35.18
C SER A 216 15.85 -8.24 34.62
N ALA A 217 16.07 -7.03 35.14
CA ALA A 217 17.15 -6.17 34.67
C ALA A 217 17.94 -5.55 35.82
N TYR A 218 19.26 -5.55 35.69
CA TYR A 218 20.24 -4.94 36.58
C TYR A 218 20.92 -3.79 35.85
N LYS A 219 21.07 -2.66 36.54
CA LYS A 219 21.57 -1.40 36.01
C LYS A 219 22.89 -1.01 36.64
#